data_AF-A0A232F3J1-F1
#
_entry.id   AF-A0A232F3J1-F1
#
_cell.length_a   1.000
_cell.length_b   1.000
_cell.length_c   1.000
_cell.angle_alpha   90.00
_cell.angle_beta   90.00
_cell.angle_gamma   90.00
#
_symmetry.space_group_name_H-M   'P 1'
#
loop_
_entity.id
_entity.type
_entity.pdbx_description
1 polymer ?
#
loop_
_entity_poly.entity_id
_entity_poly.type
_entity_poly.pdbx_seq_one_letter_code
_entity_poly.pdbx_strand_id
1 'polypeptide(L)'
;IYDSLQIDVLEDDAFKYLSTLRQLDLAYNGIVAVSSASLAHLENLRSLDLTHNFLRSLNADLVVPLRKLEELRLDDNDITMVSSDLATSKLKLKSFSLADNPLNCDCSLLDFASWLASSNSSLPEEDRSSAVCATPPALENAVLSQVSPESLLCGDPTPPIMTRLPLASAQLTLNEFHYEEGTGADLLWRVEPCTERYTCDTLLVYEALEADNREVQIASSPIECDSRQMHDPCSLPISLPSSLMLEPGHKYRYCVVLMVQPATSPHARSAVTRSDEVSLGLGCSDIIELDRETLHLIPELEQPLPPRVFEISTIHVNASADGYLKVEVIMSTGLPRIDCEIDLDVFALDSGQVQRQKVNCSSSSPVVTMAGLIPGRYRVCASLAQDEQREKLAKNLQATCVEVQTFKQQTQQNSEMIISLLALLICALTVVVFLVGRSLLRKTKLQSMSSPPCFIPAQQVEITHKAHYIKLLATTKL
;
A
#
# COMPACT_ATOMS: atom_id res chain seq x y z
N ILE A 1 22.37 27.68 -10.63
CA ILE A 1 21.60 27.11 -9.50
C ILE A 1 20.77 28.27 -9.00
N TYR A 2 19.62 28.48 -9.64
CA TYR A 2 18.67 29.49 -9.20
C TYR A 2 17.99 28.87 -7.98
N ASP A 3 18.30 29.38 -6.78
CA ASP A 3 17.47 29.14 -5.60
C ASP A 3 16.09 29.70 -5.95
N SER A 4 15.17 28.83 -6.34
CA SER A 4 13.75 29.13 -6.39
C SER A 4 13.33 29.47 -4.96
N LEU A 5 12.80 30.67 -4.77
CA LEU A 5 12.15 31.05 -3.53
C LEU A 5 11.02 30.02 -3.31
N GLN A 6 11.11 29.21 -2.26
CA GLN A 6 10.08 28.23 -1.92
C GLN A 6 8.98 28.92 -1.11
N ILE A 7 8.27 29.87 -1.72
CA ILE A 7 7.06 30.41 -1.09
C ILE A 7 5.93 29.42 -1.34
N ASP A 8 5.49 28.71 -0.31
CA ASP A 8 4.41 27.74 -0.35
C ASP A 8 3.08 28.32 0.16
N VAL A 9 3.17 29.26 1.10
CA VAL A 9 2.03 29.96 1.71
C VAL A 9 2.25 31.47 1.75
N LEU A 10 1.25 32.24 1.32
CA LEU A 10 1.20 33.69 1.53
C LEU A 10 0.41 33.99 2.80
N GLU A 11 1.10 34.48 3.84
CA GLU A 11 0.42 34.90 5.08
C GLU A 11 -0.61 36.01 4.81
N ASP A 12 -1.66 36.04 5.64
CA ASP A 12 -2.62 37.14 5.62
C ASP A 12 -1.91 38.47 5.90
N ASP A 13 -2.36 39.55 5.25
CA ASP A 13 -1.73 40.87 5.37
C ASP A 13 -0.25 40.93 4.93
N ALA A 14 0.30 39.91 4.24
CA ALA A 14 1.72 39.87 3.84
C ALA A 14 2.20 41.14 3.12
N PHE A 15 1.32 41.78 2.34
CA PHE A 15 1.63 43.01 1.59
C PHE A 15 0.95 44.27 2.15
N LYS A 16 0.54 44.27 3.42
CA LYS A 16 -0.23 45.35 4.07
C LYS A 16 0.35 46.75 3.88
N TYR A 17 1.67 46.88 3.92
CA TYR A 17 2.36 48.17 3.81
C TYR A 17 2.75 48.55 2.37
N LEU A 18 2.38 47.73 1.38
CA LEU A 18 2.75 47.88 -0.02
C LEU A 18 1.57 48.33 -0.89
N SER A 19 0.73 49.23 -0.37
CA SER A 19 -0.49 49.71 -1.05
C SER A 19 -0.23 50.43 -2.38
N THR A 20 1.00 50.87 -2.66
CA THR A 20 1.40 51.49 -3.93
C THR A 20 1.89 50.51 -4.98
N LEU A 21 2.04 49.23 -4.62
CA LEU A 21 2.56 48.18 -5.51
C LEU A 21 1.65 48.05 -6.74
N ARG A 22 2.27 47.92 -7.91
CA ARG A 22 1.57 47.82 -9.20
C ARG A 22 1.85 46.50 -9.92
N GLN A 23 2.97 45.88 -9.65
CA GLN A 23 3.39 44.62 -10.26
C GLN A 23 3.89 43.72 -9.13
N LEU A 24 3.40 42.50 -9.11
CA LEU A 24 3.79 41.47 -8.16
C LEU A 24 4.09 40.20 -8.95
N ASP A 25 5.35 39.79 -8.92
CA ASP A 25 5.83 38.56 -9.54
C ASP A 25 6.03 37.51 -8.45
N LEU A 26 5.24 36.45 -8.52
CA LEU A 26 5.27 35.27 -7.68
C LEU A 26 5.44 34.01 -8.53
N ALA A 27 5.97 34.14 -9.75
CA ALA A 27 6.19 32.99 -10.62
C ALA A 27 7.29 32.06 -10.06
N TYR A 28 7.22 30.77 -10.41
CA TYR A 28 8.19 29.74 -10.02
C TYR A 28 8.37 29.59 -8.49
N ASN A 29 7.26 29.63 -7.75
CA ASN A 29 7.21 29.34 -6.32
C ASN A 29 6.46 28.00 -6.08
N GLY A 30 6.17 27.69 -4.82
CA GLY A 30 5.45 26.47 -4.41
C GLY A 30 4.01 26.74 -3.98
N ILE A 31 3.39 27.83 -4.46
CA ILE A 31 2.12 28.32 -3.90
C ILE A 31 0.99 27.38 -4.31
N VAL A 32 0.31 26.80 -3.32
CA VAL A 32 -0.83 25.87 -3.54
C VAL A 32 -2.17 26.60 -3.51
N ALA A 33 -2.26 27.69 -2.75
CA ALA A 33 -3.45 28.53 -2.66
C ALA A 33 -3.07 29.96 -2.30
N VAL A 34 -3.91 30.92 -2.68
CA VAL A 34 -3.77 32.33 -2.29
C VAL A 34 -5.05 32.79 -1.61
N SER A 35 -4.93 33.26 -0.37
CA SER A 35 -6.06 33.78 0.39
C SER A 35 -6.40 35.21 -0.07
N SER A 36 -7.67 35.58 0.01
CA SER A 36 -8.10 36.97 -0.27
C SER A 36 -7.48 37.97 0.71
N ALA A 37 -7.20 37.54 1.94
CA ALA A 37 -6.57 38.35 2.98
C ALA A 37 -5.08 38.59 2.70
N SER A 38 -4.38 37.66 2.04
CA SER A 38 -2.98 37.83 1.65
C SER A 38 -2.79 39.02 0.71
N LEU A 39 -3.73 39.23 -0.23
CA LEU A 39 -3.66 40.29 -1.25
C LEU A 39 -4.59 41.49 -0.99
N ALA A 40 -5.30 41.51 0.15
CA ALA A 40 -6.38 42.47 0.43
C ALA A 40 -5.96 43.94 0.30
N HIS A 41 -4.70 44.28 0.63
CA HIS A 41 -4.20 45.66 0.65
C HIS A 41 -3.61 46.13 -0.69
N LEU A 42 -3.61 45.28 -1.72
CA LEU A 42 -3.00 45.55 -3.01
C LEU A 42 -3.97 46.20 -4.01
N GLU A 43 -4.72 47.22 -3.59
CA GLU A 43 -5.75 47.87 -4.41
C GLU A 43 -5.23 48.56 -5.69
N ASN A 44 -3.92 48.84 -5.75
CA ASN A 44 -3.25 49.47 -6.89
C ASN A 44 -2.52 48.49 -7.81
N LEU A 45 -2.59 47.19 -7.53
CA LEU A 45 -1.97 46.16 -8.33
C LEU A 45 -2.59 46.12 -9.72
N ARG A 46 -1.74 46.00 -10.73
CA ARG A 46 -2.10 45.97 -12.16
C ARG A 46 -1.66 44.69 -12.82
N SER A 47 -0.54 44.12 -12.40
CA SER A 47 -0.01 42.87 -12.95
C SER A 47 0.32 41.92 -11.80
N LEU A 48 -0.20 40.70 -11.91
CA LEU A 48 0.06 39.60 -10.98
C LEU A 48 0.50 38.38 -11.80
N ASP A 49 1.72 37.92 -11.55
CA ASP A 49 2.26 36.71 -12.17
C ASP A 49 2.33 35.59 -11.12
N LEU A 50 1.60 34.50 -11.37
CA LEU A 50 1.54 33.28 -10.56
C LEU A 50 1.92 32.05 -11.41
N THR A 51 2.61 32.25 -12.53
CA THR A 51 3.04 31.20 -13.46
C THR A 51 3.96 30.18 -12.77
N HIS A 52 3.88 28.89 -13.10
CA HIS A 52 4.67 27.83 -12.46
C HIS A 52 4.52 27.81 -10.93
N ASN A 53 3.29 27.58 -10.47
CA ASN A 53 2.95 27.30 -9.07
C ASN A 53 2.07 26.03 -9.02
N PHE A 54 1.45 25.72 -7.88
CA PHE A 54 0.62 24.53 -7.68
C PHE A 54 -0.84 24.90 -7.36
N LEU A 55 -1.34 26.00 -7.93
CA LEU A 55 -2.71 26.46 -7.70
C LEU A 55 -3.70 25.47 -8.30
N ARG A 56 -4.72 25.08 -7.53
CA ARG A 56 -5.71 24.07 -7.95
C ARG A 56 -7.05 24.62 -8.40
N SER A 57 -7.37 25.83 -7.98
CA SER A 57 -8.62 26.50 -8.34
C SER A 57 -8.42 28.00 -8.40
N LEU A 58 -9.19 28.63 -9.29
CA LEU A 58 -9.25 30.09 -9.38
C LEU A 58 -10.57 30.57 -8.80
N ASN A 59 -10.51 31.07 -7.57
CA ASN A 59 -11.68 31.64 -6.87
C ASN A 59 -11.77 33.15 -7.08
N ALA A 60 -12.99 33.68 -7.12
CA ALA A 60 -13.21 35.13 -7.24
C ALA A 60 -12.61 35.91 -6.07
N ASP A 61 -12.55 35.30 -4.89
CA ASP A 61 -11.97 35.88 -3.67
C ASP A 61 -10.51 36.35 -3.87
N LEU A 62 -9.75 35.68 -4.74
CA LEU A 62 -8.38 36.07 -5.06
C LEU A 62 -8.30 37.46 -5.72
N VAL A 63 -9.27 37.75 -6.57
CA VAL A 63 -9.25 38.89 -7.49
C VAL A 63 -10.21 40.01 -7.09
N VAL A 64 -11.19 39.74 -6.23
CA VAL A 64 -12.08 40.73 -5.61
C VAL A 64 -11.33 41.91 -4.98
N PRO A 65 -10.24 41.74 -4.20
CA PRO A 65 -9.50 42.87 -3.67
C PRO A 65 -8.70 43.65 -4.74
N LEU A 66 -8.36 43.01 -5.85
CA LEU A 66 -7.48 43.53 -6.91
C LEU A 66 -8.25 44.35 -7.96
N ARG A 67 -8.92 45.42 -7.52
CA ARG A 67 -9.85 46.23 -8.35
C ARG A 67 -9.24 46.88 -9.60
N LYS A 68 -7.91 47.03 -9.65
CA LYS A 68 -7.18 47.65 -10.76
C LYS A 68 -6.34 46.65 -11.56
N LEU A 69 -6.54 45.35 -11.34
CA LEU A 69 -5.81 44.31 -12.06
C LEU A 69 -6.13 44.39 -13.56
N GLU A 70 -5.07 44.43 -14.36
CA GLU A 70 -5.09 44.50 -15.82
C GLU A 70 -4.46 43.26 -16.44
N GLU A 71 -3.53 42.60 -15.74
CA GLU A 71 -2.79 41.43 -16.21
C GLU A 71 -2.75 40.35 -15.11
N LEU A 72 -3.15 39.13 -15.47
CA LEU A 72 -3.12 37.96 -14.59
C LEU A 72 -2.56 36.76 -15.35
N ARG A 73 -1.45 36.20 -14.86
CA ARG A 73 -0.82 35.03 -15.47
C ARG A 73 -0.85 33.85 -14.50
N LEU A 74 -1.41 32.74 -14.96
CA LEU A 74 -1.64 31.52 -14.19
C LEU A 74 -1.13 30.28 -14.96
N ASP A 75 -0.24 30.49 -15.92
CA ASP A 75 0.28 29.42 -16.78
C ASP A 75 1.00 28.35 -15.94
N ASP A 76 0.93 27.09 -16.38
CA ASP A 76 1.59 25.93 -15.75
C ASP A 76 1.31 25.84 -14.23
N ASN A 77 0.04 25.63 -13.91
CA ASN A 77 -0.48 25.37 -12.57
C ASN A 77 -1.38 24.11 -12.62
N ASP A 78 -1.95 23.72 -11.49
CA ASP A 78 -2.85 22.57 -11.37
C ASP A 78 -4.34 22.96 -11.39
N ILE A 79 -4.71 24.07 -12.05
CA ILE A 79 -6.08 24.61 -11.97
C ILE A 79 -7.04 23.70 -12.73
N THR A 80 -7.95 23.07 -12.01
CA THR A 80 -9.01 22.23 -12.59
C THR A 80 -10.32 22.98 -12.74
N MET A 81 -10.57 23.98 -11.88
CA MET A 81 -11.85 24.69 -11.82
C MET A 81 -11.67 26.20 -11.63
N VAL A 82 -12.61 26.97 -12.20
CA VAL A 82 -12.67 28.42 -12.10
C VAL A 82 -14.07 28.78 -11.60
N SER A 83 -14.15 29.53 -10.50
CA SER A 83 -15.44 29.94 -9.92
C SER A 83 -16.24 30.81 -10.89
N SER A 84 -17.54 30.57 -10.97
CA SER A 84 -18.49 31.36 -11.77
C SER A 84 -18.51 32.83 -11.37
N ASP A 85 -18.16 33.15 -10.12
CA ASP A 85 -18.09 34.52 -9.62
C ASP A 85 -16.97 35.34 -10.27
N LEU A 86 -15.99 34.68 -10.89
CA LEU A 86 -14.98 35.37 -11.68
C LEU A 86 -15.62 36.06 -12.90
N ALA A 87 -16.61 35.41 -13.53
CA ALA A 87 -17.34 35.95 -14.67
C ALA A 87 -18.26 37.12 -14.29
N THR A 88 -18.70 37.19 -13.03
CA THR A 88 -19.51 38.31 -12.50
C THR A 88 -18.66 39.44 -11.92
N SER A 89 -17.36 39.20 -11.72
CA SER A 89 -16.42 40.20 -11.22
C SER A 89 -16.27 41.37 -12.21
N LYS A 90 -16.13 42.60 -11.68
CA LYS A 90 -15.93 43.82 -12.51
C LYS A 90 -14.50 43.96 -13.04
N LEU A 91 -13.75 42.87 -13.15
CA LEU A 91 -12.37 42.88 -13.61
C LEU A 91 -12.30 43.33 -15.07
N LYS A 92 -11.35 44.21 -15.36
CA LYS A 92 -11.07 44.71 -16.71
C LYS A 92 -9.69 44.26 -17.14
N LEU A 93 -9.52 42.94 -17.20
CA LEU A 93 -8.27 42.33 -17.65
C LEU A 93 -8.03 42.69 -19.12
N LYS A 94 -6.81 43.15 -19.38
CA LYS A 94 -6.24 43.37 -20.71
C LYS A 94 -5.41 42.17 -21.14
N SER A 95 -4.83 41.46 -20.19
CA SER A 95 -4.18 40.18 -20.44
C SER A 95 -4.54 39.14 -19.37
N PHE A 96 -4.77 37.92 -19.82
CA PHE A 96 -5.13 36.78 -19.00
C PHE A 96 -4.63 35.50 -19.67
N SER A 97 -3.88 34.68 -18.95
CA SER A 97 -3.44 33.40 -19.48
C SER A 97 -3.55 32.32 -18.43
N LEU A 98 -4.05 31.17 -18.88
CA LEU A 98 -4.29 29.97 -18.07
C LEU A 98 -3.82 28.73 -18.85
N ALA A 99 -2.76 28.89 -19.65
CA ALA A 99 -2.19 27.81 -20.44
C ALA A 99 -1.63 26.71 -19.53
N ASP A 100 -1.54 25.49 -20.06
CA ASP A 100 -0.94 24.35 -19.36
C ASP A 100 -1.56 24.11 -17.97
N ASN A 101 -2.90 24.20 -17.87
CA ASN A 101 -3.66 23.84 -16.67
C ASN A 101 -4.68 22.72 -16.99
N PRO A 102 -4.88 21.76 -16.09
CA PRO A 102 -5.76 20.61 -16.31
C PRO A 102 -7.25 20.94 -16.10
N LEU A 103 -7.80 21.86 -16.90
CA LEU A 103 -9.18 22.33 -16.75
C LEU A 103 -10.22 21.21 -16.90
N ASN A 104 -11.15 21.13 -15.96
CA ASN A 104 -12.32 20.26 -16.00
C ASN A 104 -13.53 21.00 -16.57
N CYS A 105 -13.75 20.84 -17.87
CA CYS A 105 -14.80 21.45 -18.66
C CYS A 105 -16.14 20.75 -18.52
N ASP A 106 -16.71 20.82 -17.31
CA ASP A 106 -18.09 20.47 -17.03
C ASP A 106 -18.99 21.73 -16.95
N CYS A 107 -20.21 21.59 -16.44
CA CYS A 107 -21.15 22.71 -16.32
C CYS A 107 -20.69 23.80 -15.34
N SER A 108 -19.76 23.54 -14.42
CA SER A 108 -19.27 24.54 -13.48
C SER A 108 -18.47 25.64 -14.19
N LEU A 109 -17.81 25.31 -15.30
CA LEU A 109 -17.08 26.26 -16.14
C LEU A 109 -17.96 27.02 -17.14
N LEU A 110 -19.28 26.79 -17.16
CA LEU A 110 -20.20 27.39 -18.14
C LEU A 110 -20.16 28.93 -18.14
N ASP A 111 -20.22 29.54 -16.96
CA ASP A 111 -20.21 31.00 -16.83
C ASP A 111 -18.85 31.58 -17.25
N PHE A 112 -17.76 30.90 -16.89
CA PHE A 112 -16.41 31.29 -17.26
C PHE A 112 -16.16 31.15 -18.77
N ALA A 113 -16.60 30.05 -19.38
CA ALA A 113 -16.56 29.84 -20.82
C ALA A 113 -17.35 30.90 -21.57
N SER A 114 -18.53 31.25 -21.06
CA SER A 114 -19.38 32.31 -21.62
C SER A 114 -18.72 33.68 -21.52
N TRP A 115 -18.05 33.98 -20.41
CA TRP A 115 -17.27 35.21 -20.23
C TRP A 115 -16.08 35.27 -21.19
N LEU A 116 -15.31 34.19 -21.31
CA LEU A 116 -14.22 34.06 -22.28
C LEU A 116 -14.74 34.26 -23.70
N ALA A 117 -15.88 33.67 -24.06
CA ALA A 117 -16.50 33.79 -25.38
C ALA A 117 -17.13 35.16 -25.65
N SER A 118 -17.48 35.93 -24.61
CA SER A 118 -18.19 37.21 -24.75
C SER A 118 -17.39 38.25 -25.56
N SER A 119 -18.07 39.03 -26.40
CA SER A 119 -17.46 40.15 -27.14
C SER A 119 -17.14 41.37 -26.27
N ASN A 120 -17.55 41.33 -24.99
CA ASN A 120 -17.35 42.39 -24.02
C ASN A 120 -16.08 42.16 -23.16
N SER A 121 -15.44 40.98 -23.28
CA SER A 121 -14.13 40.77 -22.69
C SER A 121 -13.08 41.57 -23.49
N SER A 122 -12.25 42.32 -22.79
CA SER A 122 -11.18 43.14 -23.39
C SER A 122 -9.95 42.30 -23.78
N LEU A 123 -10.08 40.97 -23.74
CA LEU A 123 -8.98 40.03 -23.88
C LEU A 123 -8.63 39.76 -25.35
N PRO A 124 -7.33 39.68 -25.68
CA PRO A 124 -6.85 39.18 -26.97
C PRO A 124 -7.36 37.76 -27.28
N GLU A 125 -7.36 37.38 -28.56
CA GLU A 125 -7.72 36.02 -28.98
C GLU A 125 -6.74 34.97 -28.45
N GLU A 126 -5.45 35.29 -28.40
CA GLU A 126 -4.39 34.42 -27.85
C GLU A 126 -4.70 34.05 -26.39
N ASP A 127 -4.96 35.06 -25.55
CA ASP A 127 -5.34 34.93 -24.14
C ASP A 127 -6.60 34.09 -23.96
N ARG A 128 -7.62 34.29 -24.81
CA ARG A 128 -8.86 33.48 -24.77
C ARG A 128 -8.63 32.02 -25.14
N SER A 129 -7.66 31.78 -26.05
CA SER A 129 -7.30 30.44 -26.50
C SER A 129 -6.38 29.69 -25.54
N SER A 130 -5.83 30.36 -24.52
CA SER A 130 -4.98 29.72 -23.49
C SER A 130 -5.74 28.71 -22.63
N ALA A 131 -7.05 28.90 -22.43
CA ALA A 131 -7.89 28.01 -21.64
C ALA A 131 -8.27 26.77 -22.47
N VAL A 132 -7.58 25.65 -22.22
CA VAL A 132 -7.77 24.37 -22.91
C VAL A 132 -8.28 23.32 -21.93
N CYS A 133 -9.30 22.58 -22.35
CA CYS A 133 -9.92 21.51 -21.56
C CYS A 133 -9.02 20.28 -21.48
N ALA A 134 -8.83 19.74 -20.28
CA ALA A 134 -8.19 18.44 -20.05
C ALA A 134 -9.22 17.33 -19.80
N THR A 135 -10.29 17.65 -19.06
CA THR A 135 -11.42 16.74 -18.84
C THR A 135 -12.74 17.43 -19.18
N PRO A 136 -13.83 16.69 -19.45
CA PRO A 136 -13.88 15.25 -19.67
C PRO A 136 -13.18 14.82 -20.99
N PRO A 137 -12.88 13.52 -21.19
CA PRO A 137 -12.18 13.03 -22.41
C PRO A 137 -12.84 13.43 -23.74
N ALA A 138 -14.16 13.66 -23.74
CA ALA A 138 -14.88 14.11 -24.93
C ALA A 138 -14.51 15.54 -25.36
N LEU A 139 -14.00 16.35 -24.44
CA LEU A 139 -13.60 17.75 -24.64
C LEU A 139 -12.08 17.92 -24.48
N GLU A 140 -11.30 16.85 -24.38
CA GLU A 140 -9.86 16.93 -24.22
C GLU A 140 -9.22 17.72 -25.38
N ASN A 141 -8.32 18.65 -25.06
CA ASN A 141 -7.66 19.58 -25.98
C ASN A 141 -8.61 20.60 -26.65
N ALA A 142 -9.87 20.69 -26.25
CA ALA A 142 -10.78 21.70 -26.76
C ALA A 142 -10.48 23.08 -26.14
N VAL A 143 -10.49 24.13 -26.96
CA VAL A 143 -10.36 25.51 -26.49
C VAL A 143 -11.68 25.94 -25.87
N LEU A 144 -11.69 26.28 -24.59
CA LEU A 144 -12.90 26.52 -23.80
C LEU A 144 -13.82 27.60 -24.40
N SER A 145 -13.25 28.66 -24.98
CA SER A 145 -14.04 29.74 -25.60
C SER A 145 -14.80 29.30 -26.86
N GLN A 146 -14.46 28.15 -27.43
CA GLN A 146 -15.07 27.58 -28.64
C GLN A 146 -16.01 26.40 -28.33
N VAL A 147 -16.02 25.94 -27.08
CA VAL A 147 -16.88 24.84 -26.62
C VAL A 147 -18.33 25.32 -26.55
N SER A 148 -19.28 24.49 -26.99
CA SER A 148 -20.70 24.84 -26.93
C SER A 148 -21.22 24.74 -25.50
N PRO A 149 -22.04 25.71 -25.04
CA PRO A 149 -22.66 25.68 -23.71
C PRO A 149 -23.37 24.35 -23.37
N GLU A 150 -23.99 23.72 -24.37
CA GLU A 150 -24.72 22.46 -24.21
C GLU A 150 -23.83 21.23 -24.00
N SER A 151 -22.53 21.33 -24.29
CA SER A 151 -21.57 20.24 -24.06
C SER A 151 -20.93 20.28 -22.67
N LEU A 152 -21.05 21.41 -21.97
CA LEU A 152 -20.61 21.61 -20.58
C LEU A 152 -21.70 21.10 -19.64
N LEU A 153 -21.78 19.78 -19.47
CA LEU A 153 -22.83 19.11 -18.70
C LEU A 153 -22.31 18.64 -17.34
N CYS A 154 -23.15 18.75 -16.30
CA CYS A 154 -22.98 18.04 -15.04
C CYS A 154 -24.13 17.06 -14.87
N GLY A 155 -23.85 15.82 -14.51
CA GLY A 155 -24.87 14.94 -13.95
C GLY A 155 -25.85 14.28 -14.93
N ASP A 156 -25.43 13.93 -16.14
CA ASP A 156 -25.96 12.73 -16.81
C ASP A 156 -24.77 11.77 -17.04
N PRO A 157 -24.88 10.47 -16.71
CA PRO A 157 -23.91 9.51 -17.21
C PRO A 157 -24.00 9.62 -18.72
N THR A 158 -22.93 10.05 -19.37
CA THR A 158 -22.77 9.82 -20.80
C THR A 158 -23.24 8.39 -21.06
N PRO A 159 -24.29 8.15 -21.88
CA PRO A 159 -24.53 6.81 -22.38
C PRO A 159 -23.18 6.38 -22.96
N PRO A 160 -22.67 5.19 -22.61
CA PRO A 160 -21.28 4.85 -22.84
C PRO A 160 -20.97 5.06 -24.32
N ILE A 161 -20.32 6.19 -24.62
CA ILE A 161 -19.62 6.33 -25.89
C ILE A 161 -18.59 5.22 -25.79
N MET A 162 -18.65 4.33 -26.77
CA MET A 162 -17.81 3.16 -26.91
C MET A 162 -16.35 3.58 -27.12
N THR A 163 -15.74 4.21 -26.12
CA THR A 163 -14.31 4.15 -25.91
C THR A 163 -14.14 2.89 -25.08
N ARG A 164 -13.67 1.83 -25.74
CA ARG A 164 -13.17 0.64 -25.07
C ARG A 164 -11.91 1.04 -24.30
N LEU A 165 -12.05 1.79 -23.21
CA LEU A 165 -11.13 1.65 -22.09
C LEU A 165 -11.75 0.56 -21.20
N PRO A 166 -11.00 -0.50 -20.87
CA PRO A 166 -11.49 -1.44 -19.88
C PRO A 166 -11.56 -0.67 -18.55
N LEU A 167 -12.79 -0.34 -18.11
CA LEU A 167 -13.02 -0.07 -16.69
C LEU A 167 -12.38 -1.24 -15.94
N ALA A 168 -11.53 -0.93 -14.96
CA ALA A 168 -11.00 -1.95 -14.09
C ALA A 168 -12.17 -2.73 -13.48
N SER A 169 -12.02 -4.05 -13.33
CA SER A 169 -13.01 -4.88 -12.65
C SER A 169 -13.12 -4.58 -11.15
N ALA A 170 -12.19 -3.77 -10.58
CA ALA A 170 -12.26 -3.26 -9.22
C ALA A 170 -13.37 -2.20 -9.01
N GLN A 171 -14.41 -2.59 -8.29
CA GLN A 171 -15.40 -1.73 -7.64
C GLN A 171 -14.92 -1.35 -6.24
N LEU A 172 -15.07 -0.07 -5.89
CA LEU A 172 -14.77 0.45 -4.57
C LEU A 172 -16.07 0.84 -3.88
N THR A 173 -16.30 0.31 -2.69
CA THR A 173 -17.45 0.64 -1.86
C THR A 173 -16.99 1.15 -0.50
N LEU A 174 -17.61 2.22 -0.02
CA LEU A 174 -17.34 2.70 1.33
C LEU A 174 -18.03 1.76 2.32
N ASN A 175 -17.25 1.14 3.18
CA ASN A 175 -17.70 0.13 4.12
C ASN A 175 -17.99 0.75 5.50
N GLU A 176 -17.09 1.60 5.99
CA GLU A 176 -17.23 2.28 7.28
C GLU A 176 -16.76 3.73 7.17
N PHE A 177 -17.41 4.60 7.95
CA PHE A 177 -17.11 6.02 8.06
C PHE A 177 -17.16 6.42 9.53
N HIS A 178 -16.13 7.11 10.01
CA HIS A 178 -16.07 7.68 11.36
C HIS A 178 -15.58 9.11 11.30
N TYR A 179 -16.31 10.03 11.92
CA TYR A 179 -15.89 11.43 12.05
C TYR A 179 -15.75 11.78 13.52
N GLU A 180 -14.65 12.44 13.87
CA GLU A 180 -14.43 12.99 15.20
C GLU A 180 -13.92 14.43 15.09
N GLU A 181 -14.56 15.32 15.83
CA GLU A 181 -14.28 16.75 15.82
C GLU A 181 -12.84 17.00 16.33
N GLY A 182 -11.98 17.54 15.45
CA GLY A 182 -10.59 17.87 15.75
C GLY A 182 -9.55 16.80 15.38
N THR A 183 -9.94 15.54 15.19
CA THR A 183 -9.05 14.46 14.69
C THR A 183 -9.25 14.22 13.19
N GLY A 184 -10.46 14.44 12.67
CA GLY A 184 -10.77 14.34 11.23
C GLY A 184 -11.77 13.23 10.94
N ALA A 185 -11.66 12.60 9.76
CA ALA A 185 -12.55 11.51 9.37
C ALA A 185 -11.79 10.28 8.89
N ASP A 186 -12.17 9.10 9.36
CA ASP A 186 -11.65 7.81 8.92
C ASP A 186 -12.65 7.12 7.99
N LEU A 187 -12.16 6.70 6.83
CA LEU A 187 -12.91 6.00 5.79
C LEU A 187 -12.31 4.63 5.56
N LEU A 188 -13.12 3.57 5.65
CA LEU A 188 -12.70 2.22 5.30
C LEU A 188 -13.37 1.81 3.99
N TRP A 189 -12.59 1.69 2.93
CA TRP A 189 -13.04 1.27 1.62
C TRP A 189 -12.85 -0.22 1.42
N ARG A 190 -13.78 -0.86 0.71
CA ARG A 190 -13.67 -2.23 0.25
C ARG A 190 -13.41 -2.25 -1.26
N VAL A 191 -12.42 -3.05 -1.68
CA VAL A 191 -12.03 -3.21 -3.08
C VAL A 191 -12.41 -4.61 -3.57
N GLU A 192 -13.30 -4.69 -4.56
CA GLU A 192 -13.77 -5.94 -5.14
C GLU A 192 -13.56 -5.99 -6.66
N PRO A 193 -12.84 -6.96 -7.25
CA PRO A 193 -12.31 -8.15 -6.60
C PRO A 193 -10.96 -7.90 -5.90
N CYS A 194 -10.76 -8.52 -4.75
CA CYS A 194 -9.58 -8.39 -3.90
C CYS A 194 -8.24 -8.86 -4.50
N THR A 195 -8.22 -9.30 -5.75
CA THR A 195 -7.08 -9.94 -6.41
C THR A 195 -6.37 -9.03 -7.41
N GLU A 196 -6.80 -7.78 -7.54
CA GLU A 196 -6.22 -6.84 -8.49
C GLU A 196 -4.99 -6.13 -7.93
N ARG A 197 -3.97 -6.00 -8.78
CA ARG A 197 -2.81 -5.17 -8.47
C ARG A 197 -3.21 -3.72 -8.71
N TYR A 198 -3.30 -2.94 -7.64
CA TYR A 198 -3.69 -1.55 -7.72
C TYR A 198 -2.79 -0.67 -6.87
N THR A 199 -2.67 0.57 -7.29
CA THR A 199 -2.07 1.65 -6.52
C THR A 199 -3.08 2.77 -6.36
N CYS A 200 -3.06 3.45 -5.23
CA CYS A 200 -3.92 4.61 -5.00
C CYS A 200 -3.35 5.83 -5.76
N ASP A 201 -4.24 6.72 -6.18
CA ASP A 201 -3.89 7.98 -6.81
C ASP A 201 -4.34 9.15 -5.93
N THR A 202 -5.65 9.40 -5.87
CA THR A 202 -6.19 10.61 -5.23
C THR A 202 -7.52 10.34 -4.53
N LEU A 203 -7.72 11.02 -3.39
CA LEU A 203 -8.99 11.17 -2.69
C LEU A 203 -9.58 12.56 -2.99
N LEU A 204 -10.81 12.57 -3.48
CA LEU A 204 -11.58 13.77 -3.78
C LEU A 204 -12.72 13.91 -2.75
N VAL A 205 -12.90 15.12 -2.23
CA VAL A 205 -13.99 15.43 -1.29
C VAL A 205 -14.85 16.51 -1.89
N TYR A 206 -16.14 16.21 -1.99
CA TYR A 206 -17.17 17.12 -2.48
C TYR A 206 -18.11 17.49 -1.35
N GLU A 207 -18.54 18.74 -1.32
CA GLU A 207 -19.60 19.25 -0.47
C GLU A 207 -20.88 19.41 -1.28
N ALA A 208 -21.97 18.82 -0.82
CA ALA A 208 -23.28 18.90 -1.44
C ALA A 208 -24.06 20.10 -0.88
N LEU A 209 -24.34 21.08 -1.74
CA LEU A 209 -25.07 22.29 -1.36
C LEU A 209 -26.59 22.04 -1.37
N GLU A 210 -27.27 22.38 -0.27
CA GLU A 210 -28.70 22.09 -0.06
C GLU A 210 -29.65 22.75 -1.08
N ALA A 211 -29.19 23.80 -1.78
CA ALA A 211 -30.05 24.60 -2.63
C ALA A 211 -30.34 23.96 -4.01
N ASP A 212 -29.47 23.08 -4.54
CA ASP A 212 -29.56 22.65 -5.95
C ASP A 212 -28.98 21.25 -6.27
N ASN A 213 -28.69 20.38 -5.28
CA ASN A 213 -28.00 19.08 -5.50
C ASN A 213 -26.65 19.19 -6.24
N ARG A 214 -26.03 20.38 -6.20
CA ARG A 214 -24.70 20.62 -6.78
C ARG A 214 -23.64 20.19 -5.76
N GLU A 215 -22.71 19.37 -6.22
CA GLU A 215 -21.55 18.92 -5.46
C GLU A 215 -20.35 19.78 -5.85
N VAL A 216 -19.74 20.49 -4.90
CA VAL A 216 -18.56 21.34 -5.13
C VAL A 216 -17.35 20.63 -4.54
N GLN A 217 -16.30 20.43 -5.34
CA GLN A 217 -15.07 19.83 -4.84
C GLN A 217 -14.37 20.81 -3.88
N ILE A 218 -14.26 20.43 -2.61
CA ILE A 218 -13.62 21.23 -1.56
C ILE A 218 -12.19 20.76 -1.28
N ALA A 219 -11.86 19.51 -1.64
CA ALA A 219 -10.53 18.97 -1.43
C ALA A 219 -10.14 17.93 -2.48
N SER A 220 -8.84 17.90 -2.77
CA SER A 220 -8.18 16.82 -3.49
C SER A 220 -6.89 16.52 -2.75
N SER A 221 -6.68 15.28 -2.33
CA SER A 221 -5.45 14.88 -1.63
C SER A 221 -4.88 13.63 -2.28
N PRO A 222 -3.60 13.65 -2.70
CA PRO A 222 -2.95 12.44 -3.20
C PRO A 222 -2.89 11.40 -2.08
N ILE A 223 -3.15 10.14 -2.42
CA ILE A 223 -3.14 9.01 -1.49
C ILE A 223 -2.19 7.94 -2.03
N GLU A 224 -1.23 7.52 -1.23
CA GLU A 224 -0.28 6.49 -1.61
C GLU A 224 -0.67 5.14 -1.02
N CYS A 225 -0.91 4.16 -1.89
CA CYS A 225 -1.06 2.77 -1.48
C CYS A 225 -0.55 1.83 -2.59
N ASP A 226 -0.10 0.64 -2.20
CA ASP A 226 0.26 -0.45 -3.12
C ASP A 226 -0.34 -1.74 -2.55
N SER A 227 -1.29 -2.33 -3.28
CA SER A 227 -2.03 -3.51 -2.82
C SER A 227 -1.11 -4.72 -2.52
N ARG A 228 0.11 -4.73 -3.07
CA ARG A 228 1.12 -5.77 -2.79
C ARG A 228 1.78 -5.65 -1.41
N GLN A 229 1.71 -4.48 -0.81
CA GLN A 229 2.33 -4.16 0.48
C GLN A 229 1.31 -4.15 1.62
N MET A 230 0.02 -4.25 1.30
CA MET A 230 -1.07 -4.23 2.26
C MET A 230 -1.29 -5.62 2.89
N HIS A 231 -1.65 -5.64 4.18
CA HIS A 231 -1.98 -6.88 4.89
C HIS A 231 -3.26 -7.53 4.35
N ASP A 232 -4.24 -6.69 3.99
CA ASP A 232 -5.48 -7.08 3.33
C ASP A 232 -5.70 -6.20 2.08
N PRO A 233 -5.48 -6.72 0.87
CA PRO A 233 -5.73 -6.01 -0.38
C PRO A 233 -7.22 -5.68 -0.63
N CYS A 234 -8.15 -6.29 0.12
CA CYS A 234 -9.58 -5.96 0.03
C CYS A 234 -9.95 -4.68 0.79
N SER A 235 -9.13 -4.24 1.74
CA SER A 235 -9.51 -3.22 2.73
C SER A 235 -8.54 -2.03 2.65
N LEU A 236 -9.05 -0.87 2.23
CA LEU A 236 -8.30 0.35 2.04
C LEU A 236 -8.73 1.41 3.07
N PRO A 237 -8.01 1.55 4.20
CA PRO A 237 -8.25 2.61 5.17
C PRO A 237 -7.64 3.94 4.69
N ILE A 238 -8.41 5.02 4.78
CA ILE A 238 -8.00 6.38 4.42
C ILE A 238 -8.43 7.32 5.53
N SER A 239 -7.50 8.08 6.09
CA SER A 239 -7.77 9.09 7.12
C SER A 239 -7.65 10.49 6.53
N LEU A 240 -8.69 11.29 6.75
CA LEU A 240 -8.74 12.71 6.41
C LEU A 240 -8.24 13.53 7.61
N PRO A 241 -7.25 14.41 7.41
CA PRO A 241 -6.74 15.25 8.48
C PRO A 241 -7.78 16.31 8.90
N SER A 242 -7.77 16.70 10.17
CA SER A 242 -8.62 17.77 10.70
C SER A 242 -8.37 19.15 10.09
N SER A 243 -7.27 19.33 9.35
CA SER A 243 -7.00 20.53 8.55
C SER A 243 -8.03 20.76 7.43
N LEU A 244 -8.80 19.73 7.04
CA LEU A 244 -9.86 19.85 6.04
C LEU A 244 -11.10 20.61 6.55
N MET A 245 -11.13 21.00 7.83
CA MET A 245 -12.15 21.87 8.44
C MET A 245 -13.59 21.49 8.04
N LEU A 246 -13.91 20.20 8.07
CA LEU A 246 -15.25 19.71 7.75
C LEU A 246 -16.25 20.25 8.79
N GLU A 247 -17.36 20.83 8.32
CA GLU A 247 -18.33 21.50 9.18
C GLU A 247 -19.47 20.54 9.57
N PRO A 248 -19.78 20.42 10.88
CA PRO A 248 -20.95 19.67 11.29
C PRO A 248 -22.25 20.31 10.76
N GLY A 249 -23.15 19.51 10.19
CA GLY A 249 -24.40 19.90 9.55
C GLY A 249 -24.31 19.92 8.02
N HIS A 250 -23.12 19.74 7.46
CA HIS A 250 -22.89 19.77 6.02
C HIS A 250 -22.85 18.35 5.45
N LYS A 251 -23.08 18.25 4.13
CA LYS A 251 -23.21 16.99 3.40
C LYS A 251 -22.02 16.80 2.49
N TYR A 252 -21.35 15.65 2.57
CA TYR A 252 -20.11 15.40 1.83
C TYR A 252 -20.13 14.07 1.07
N ARG A 253 -19.50 14.05 -0.09
CA ARG A 253 -19.19 12.84 -0.87
C ARG A 253 -17.68 12.66 -0.95
N TYR A 254 -17.23 11.43 -0.75
CA TYR A 254 -15.82 11.05 -0.82
C TYR A 254 -15.62 10.13 -2.01
N CYS A 255 -14.68 10.43 -2.90
CA CYS A 255 -14.36 9.61 -4.06
C CYS A 255 -12.88 9.23 -4.07
N VAL A 256 -12.59 7.96 -4.32
CA VAL A 256 -11.23 7.39 -4.36
C VAL A 256 -10.92 6.92 -5.77
N VAL A 257 -9.76 7.34 -6.27
CA VAL A 257 -9.22 6.91 -7.57
C VAL A 257 -8.10 5.90 -7.34
N LEU A 258 -8.22 4.75 -7.99
CA LEU A 258 -7.19 3.72 -8.08
C LEU A 258 -6.66 3.59 -9.50
N MET A 259 -5.36 3.33 -9.61
CA MET A 259 -4.70 2.87 -10.82
C MET A 259 -4.57 1.35 -10.74
N VAL A 260 -5.28 0.64 -11.61
CA VAL A 260 -5.31 -0.83 -11.67
C VAL A 260 -4.47 -1.33 -12.82
N GLN A 261 -3.54 -2.24 -12.52
CA GLN A 261 -2.68 -2.87 -13.52
C GLN A 261 -3.33 -4.17 -14.04
N PRO A 262 -3.39 -4.38 -15.37
CA PRO A 262 -3.99 -5.56 -15.94
C PRO A 262 -3.20 -6.81 -15.57
N ALA A 263 -3.90 -7.88 -15.21
CA ALA A 263 -3.29 -9.17 -14.90
C ALA A 263 -2.59 -9.73 -16.15
N THR A 264 -1.25 -9.79 -16.13
CA THR A 264 -0.46 -10.36 -17.23
C THR A 264 -0.79 -11.86 -17.38
N SER A 265 -1.62 -12.22 -18.37
CA SER A 265 -1.89 -13.60 -18.71
C SER A 265 -0.69 -14.24 -19.44
N PRO A 266 -0.23 -15.45 -19.06
CA PRO A 266 0.90 -16.12 -19.72
C PRO A 266 0.61 -16.63 -21.14
N HIS A 267 -0.59 -16.40 -21.70
CA HIS A 267 -1.04 -17.05 -22.96
C HIS A 267 -1.37 -16.10 -24.12
N ALA A 268 -1.23 -14.77 -23.96
CA ALA A 268 -1.42 -13.85 -25.06
C ALA A 268 -0.13 -13.70 -25.89
N ARG A 269 0.09 -14.58 -26.87
CA ARG A 269 1.06 -14.31 -27.94
C ARG A 269 0.40 -13.45 -29.00
N SER A 270 1.03 -12.32 -29.27
CA SER A 270 0.97 -11.54 -30.51
C SER A 270 -0.20 -10.58 -30.70
N ALA A 271 -0.01 -9.32 -30.28
CA ALA A 271 -0.18 -8.16 -31.14
C ALA A 271 0.66 -6.99 -30.59
N VAL A 272 1.34 -6.30 -31.49
CA VAL A 272 2.33 -5.24 -31.24
C VAL A 272 1.61 -3.91 -31.04
N THR A 273 1.78 -3.26 -29.88
CA THR A 273 2.17 -1.86 -29.67
C THR A 273 1.99 -1.50 -28.19
N ARG A 274 2.81 -0.55 -27.73
CA ARG A 274 3.18 -0.26 -26.35
C ARG A 274 2.28 0.84 -25.77
N SER A 275 1.52 0.53 -24.74
CA SER A 275 1.21 1.40 -23.61
C SER A 275 0.80 0.47 -22.48
N ASP A 276 1.40 0.61 -21.30
CA ASP A 276 0.96 -0.12 -20.12
C ASP A 276 -0.49 0.33 -19.84
N GLU A 277 -1.46 -0.50 -20.20
CA GLU A 277 -2.88 -0.17 -20.19
C GLU A 277 -3.36 -0.18 -18.72
N VAL A 278 -3.04 0.88 -17.97
CA VAL A 278 -3.53 1.09 -16.60
C VAL A 278 -5.02 1.40 -16.67
N SER A 279 -5.84 0.55 -16.09
CA SER A 279 -7.28 0.78 -15.94
C SER A 279 -7.53 1.64 -14.71
N LEU A 280 -8.46 2.59 -14.79
CA LEU A 280 -8.86 3.39 -13.64
C LEU A 280 -10.00 2.69 -12.89
N GLY A 281 -9.86 2.56 -11.57
CA GLY A 281 -10.93 2.18 -10.66
C GLY A 281 -11.40 3.43 -9.90
N LEU A 282 -12.68 3.77 -9.98
CA LEU A 282 -13.27 4.89 -9.24
C LEU A 282 -14.36 4.35 -8.32
N GLY A 283 -14.31 4.72 -7.04
CA GLY A 283 -15.42 4.51 -6.10
C GLY A 283 -15.77 5.78 -5.38
N CYS A 284 -17.07 6.06 -5.28
CA CYS A 284 -17.59 7.19 -4.54
C CYS A 284 -18.53 6.69 -3.44
N SER A 285 -18.53 7.39 -2.31
CA SER A 285 -19.47 7.16 -1.23
C SER A 285 -20.85 7.69 -1.63
N ASP A 286 -21.87 7.31 -0.85
CA ASP A 286 -23.09 8.10 -0.78
C ASP A 286 -22.80 9.46 -0.13
N ILE A 287 -23.75 10.39 -0.22
CA ILE A 287 -23.65 11.69 0.44
C ILE A 287 -23.87 11.49 1.95
N ILE A 288 -22.88 11.87 2.75
CA ILE A 288 -22.85 11.71 4.21
C ILE A 288 -23.03 13.08 4.87
N GLU A 289 -24.05 13.21 5.70
CA GLU A 289 -24.28 14.41 6.51
C GLU A 289 -23.51 14.31 7.84
N LEU A 290 -22.69 15.31 8.16
CA LEU A 290 -21.91 15.35 9.39
C LEU A 290 -22.72 15.94 10.55
N ASP A 291 -23.70 15.24 11.09
CA ASP A 291 -24.47 15.80 12.21
C ASP A 291 -23.59 15.96 13.48
N ARG A 292 -23.80 17.04 14.27
CA ARG A 292 -23.28 17.17 15.65
C ARG A 292 -23.75 16.01 16.54
N GLU A 293 -24.84 15.36 16.15
CA GLU A 293 -25.37 14.13 16.75
C GLU A 293 -25.31 12.92 15.81
N THR A 294 -24.24 12.71 15.04
CA THR A 294 -23.96 11.36 14.46
C THR A 294 -23.49 10.34 15.53
N LEU A 295 -23.89 10.56 16.78
CA LEU A 295 -24.22 9.55 17.76
C LEU A 295 -25.69 9.13 17.55
N HIS A 296 -25.88 7.98 16.88
CA HIS A 296 -27.12 7.20 16.79
C HIS A 296 -28.21 7.64 15.79
N LEU A 297 -28.15 7.05 14.59
CA LEU A 297 -29.35 6.58 13.88
C LEU A 297 -29.21 5.08 13.57
N ILE A 298 -29.50 4.25 14.57
CA ILE A 298 -30.00 2.88 14.34
C ILE A 298 -31.50 2.96 14.65
N PRO A 299 -32.41 2.60 13.73
CA PRO A 299 -33.83 2.51 14.04
C PRO A 299 -34.02 1.49 15.17
N GLU A 300 -34.85 1.84 16.16
CA GLU A 300 -35.29 0.94 17.23
C GLU A 300 -35.76 -0.41 16.66
N LEU A 301 -34.87 -1.40 16.67
CA LEU A 301 -35.22 -2.77 16.99
C LEU A 301 -34.53 -3.09 18.30
N GLU A 302 -35.34 -3.27 19.34
CA GLU A 302 -34.96 -3.70 20.68
C GLU A 302 -33.91 -4.81 20.66
N GLN A 303 -32.64 -4.46 20.92
CA GLN A 303 -31.65 -5.34 21.55
C GLN A 303 -30.41 -4.53 21.98
N PRO A 304 -29.97 -4.61 23.25
CA PRO A 304 -28.86 -3.82 23.76
C PRO A 304 -27.52 -4.36 23.22
N LEU A 305 -26.74 -3.52 22.53
CA LEU A 305 -25.35 -3.82 22.17
C LEU A 305 -24.38 -3.34 23.27
N PRO A 306 -23.28 -4.09 23.53
CA PRO A 306 -22.53 -4.06 24.79
C PRO A 306 -21.46 -2.95 24.85
N PRO A 307 -20.98 -2.57 26.05
CA PRO A 307 -19.91 -1.57 26.20
C PRO A 307 -18.63 -2.04 25.49
N ARG A 308 -17.88 -1.12 24.85
CA ARG A 308 -16.57 -1.38 24.22
C ARG A 308 -15.70 -2.22 25.18
N VAL A 309 -15.46 -3.48 24.80
CA VAL A 309 -14.85 -4.48 25.69
C VAL A 309 -13.32 -4.38 25.57
N PHE A 310 -12.64 -4.27 26.71
CA PHE A 310 -11.19 -4.41 26.81
C PHE A 310 -10.85 -5.89 26.62
N GLU A 311 -10.40 -6.28 25.43
CA GLU A 311 -10.26 -7.69 25.01
C GLU A 311 -8.84 -8.01 24.54
N ILE A 312 -8.49 -9.29 24.59
CA ILE A 312 -7.23 -9.81 24.04
C ILE A 312 -7.38 -9.88 22.52
N SER A 313 -6.70 -8.99 21.82
CA SER A 313 -6.72 -8.92 20.36
C SER A 313 -5.99 -10.13 19.75
N THR A 314 -4.73 -10.35 20.16
CA THR A 314 -3.92 -11.46 19.63
C THR A 314 -2.91 -11.95 20.67
N ILE A 315 -2.38 -13.16 20.47
CA ILE A 315 -1.24 -13.68 21.23
C ILE A 315 -0.12 -14.11 20.30
N HIS A 316 1.10 -13.73 20.64
CA HIS A 316 2.31 -14.10 19.93
C HIS A 316 3.11 -15.05 20.81
N VAL A 317 3.38 -16.24 20.30
CA VAL A 317 4.13 -17.27 21.03
C VAL A 317 5.39 -17.61 20.26
N ASN A 318 6.54 -17.33 20.87
CA ASN A 318 7.83 -17.67 20.31
C ASN A 318 8.47 -18.80 21.12
N ALA A 319 8.81 -19.89 20.43
CA ALA A 319 9.40 -21.08 21.03
C ALA A 319 10.91 -21.12 20.80
N SER A 320 11.68 -21.19 21.89
CA SER A 320 13.14 -21.36 21.82
C SER A 320 13.52 -22.84 21.73
N ALA A 321 14.65 -23.13 21.05
CA ALA A 321 15.22 -24.47 20.93
C ALA A 321 15.60 -25.12 22.28
N ASP A 322 15.82 -24.29 23.31
CA ASP A 322 16.17 -24.74 24.66
C ASP A 322 14.95 -25.10 25.54
N GLY A 323 13.73 -25.08 24.98
CA GLY A 323 12.51 -25.50 25.68
C GLY A 323 11.82 -24.41 26.50
N TYR A 324 11.98 -23.15 26.09
CA TYR A 324 11.29 -22.00 26.68
C TYR A 324 10.25 -21.45 25.69
N LEU A 325 9.06 -21.12 26.20
CA LEU A 325 8.02 -20.40 25.45
C LEU A 325 7.96 -18.95 25.92
N LYS A 326 8.16 -18.00 25.02
CA LYS A 326 7.91 -16.57 25.25
C LYS A 326 6.54 -16.23 24.68
N VAL A 327 5.63 -15.80 25.54
CA VAL A 327 4.25 -15.45 25.19
C VAL A 327 4.09 -13.94 25.38
N GLU A 328 3.71 -13.24 24.32
CA GLU A 328 3.36 -11.83 24.31
C GLU A 328 1.88 -11.70 23.96
N VAL A 329 1.13 -11.00 24.82
CA VAL A 329 -0.31 -10.82 24.64
C VAL A 329 -0.57 -9.38 24.19
N ILE A 330 -1.32 -9.19 23.11
CA ILE A 330 -1.65 -7.86 22.59
C ILE A 330 -3.10 -7.54 22.92
N MET A 331 -3.32 -6.42 23.59
CA MET A 331 -4.64 -5.94 24.00
C MET A 331 -5.21 -4.95 22.97
N SER A 332 -6.54 -4.90 22.83
CA SER A 332 -7.19 -3.86 22.02
C SER A 332 -7.02 -2.46 22.63
N THR A 333 -7.04 -1.41 21.79
CA THR A 333 -6.90 -0.01 22.20
C THR A 333 -8.13 0.47 22.96
N GLY A 334 -8.13 0.26 24.28
CA GLY A 334 -9.15 0.75 25.21
C GLY A 334 -8.53 1.28 26.51
N LEU A 335 -9.34 1.93 27.36
CA LEU A 335 -8.91 2.44 28.66
C LEU A 335 -8.44 1.28 29.56
N PRO A 336 -7.19 1.29 30.08
CA PRO A 336 -6.67 0.21 30.91
C PRO A 336 -7.44 0.12 32.24
N ARG A 337 -8.05 -1.04 32.53
CA ARG A 337 -8.60 -1.33 33.87
C ARG A 337 -7.44 -1.57 34.85
N ILE A 338 -7.53 -0.96 36.03
CA ILE A 338 -6.50 -1.01 37.09
C ILE A 338 -6.38 -2.44 37.69
N ASP A 339 -7.43 -3.26 37.57
CA ASP A 339 -7.50 -4.65 38.08
C ASP A 339 -7.61 -5.67 36.93
N CYS A 340 -6.59 -5.74 36.08
CA CYS A 340 -6.59 -6.60 34.89
C CYS A 340 -5.63 -7.79 35.08
N GLU A 341 -6.17 -9.02 35.17
CA GLU A 341 -5.40 -10.28 35.15
C GLU A 341 -5.76 -11.16 33.93
N ILE A 342 -4.75 -11.77 33.32
CA ILE A 342 -4.85 -12.73 32.21
C ILE A 342 -4.38 -14.10 32.71
N ASP A 343 -5.22 -15.11 32.51
CA ASP A 343 -4.86 -16.51 32.67
C ASP A 343 -4.24 -17.03 31.36
N LEU A 344 -2.98 -17.48 31.44
CA LEU A 344 -2.29 -18.18 30.36
C LEU A 344 -2.27 -19.68 30.64
N ASP A 345 -2.87 -20.45 29.74
CA ASP A 345 -2.92 -21.91 29.79
C ASP A 345 -2.13 -22.53 28.66
N VAL A 346 -1.18 -23.40 29.00
CA VAL A 346 -0.37 -24.15 28.03
C VAL A 346 -0.67 -25.62 28.13
N PHE A 347 -1.30 -26.14 27.07
CA PHE A 347 -1.70 -27.52 26.93
C PHE A 347 -0.72 -28.27 26.04
N ALA A 348 -0.04 -29.27 26.59
CA ALA A 348 0.69 -30.24 25.78
C ALA A 348 -0.31 -31.17 25.09
N LEU A 349 -0.44 -31.10 23.76
CA LEU A 349 -1.43 -31.86 23.00
C LEU A 349 -1.19 -33.36 23.06
N ASP A 350 0.08 -33.78 23.21
CA ASP A 350 0.46 -35.18 23.16
C ASP A 350 0.44 -35.86 24.54
N SER A 351 0.65 -35.12 25.64
CA SER A 351 0.66 -35.66 27.02
C SER A 351 -0.55 -35.24 27.87
N GLY A 352 -1.33 -34.26 27.41
CA GLY A 352 -2.45 -33.67 28.15
C GLY A 352 -2.03 -32.84 29.36
N GLN A 353 -0.73 -32.59 29.55
CA GLN A 353 -0.22 -31.78 30.65
C GLN A 353 -0.60 -30.31 30.47
N VAL A 354 -1.10 -29.69 31.54
CA VAL A 354 -1.52 -28.29 31.55
C VAL A 354 -0.64 -27.50 32.51
N GLN A 355 -0.03 -26.43 32.01
CA GLN A 355 0.70 -25.46 32.82
C GLN A 355 -0.02 -24.12 32.74
N ARG A 356 -0.44 -23.60 33.90
CA ARG A 356 -1.19 -22.34 34.04
C ARG A 356 -0.33 -21.26 34.69
N GLN A 357 -0.37 -20.05 34.16
CA GLN A 357 0.34 -18.89 34.71
C GLN A 357 -0.53 -17.63 34.61
N LYS A 358 -0.55 -16.82 35.68
CA LYS A 358 -1.27 -15.55 35.73
C LYS A 358 -0.38 -14.36 35.39
N VAL A 359 -0.92 -13.39 34.64
CA VAL A 359 -0.18 -12.21 34.15
C VAL A 359 -1.01 -10.95 34.31
N ASN A 360 -0.41 -9.85 34.77
CA ASN A 360 -1.10 -8.56 34.86
C ASN A 360 -1.13 -7.85 33.49
N CYS A 361 -2.27 -7.30 33.08
CA CYS A 361 -2.47 -6.56 31.82
C CYS A 361 -2.48 -5.03 31.94
N SER A 362 -1.83 -4.48 32.97
CA SER A 362 -1.66 -3.02 33.14
C SER A 362 -0.84 -2.36 32.02
N SER A 363 -0.02 -3.12 31.29
CA SER A 363 0.69 -2.68 30.09
C SER A 363 -0.05 -3.14 28.82
N SER A 364 0.03 -2.38 27.73
CA SER A 364 -0.59 -2.73 26.43
C SER A 364 -0.06 -4.03 25.80
N SER A 365 1.14 -4.49 26.19
CA SER A 365 1.73 -5.76 25.74
C SER A 365 2.51 -6.52 26.84
N PRO A 366 1.83 -7.25 27.76
CA PRO A 366 2.53 -8.05 28.76
C PRO A 366 3.25 -9.26 28.13
N VAL A 367 4.50 -9.47 28.55
CA VAL A 367 5.38 -10.53 28.04
C VAL A 367 5.78 -11.48 29.17
N VAL A 368 5.60 -12.79 28.96
CA VAL A 368 5.94 -13.83 29.93
C VAL A 368 6.77 -14.93 29.28
N THR A 369 7.76 -15.44 30.02
CA THR A 369 8.60 -16.55 29.57
C THR A 369 8.41 -17.74 30.49
N MET A 370 8.03 -18.88 29.92
CA MET A 370 7.86 -20.14 30.65
C MET A 370 8.99 -21.12 30.32
N ALA A 371 9.49 -21.78 31.35
CA ALA A 371 10.62 -22.70 31.29
C ALA A 371 10.18 -24.13 31.64
N GLY A 372 10.94 -25.13 31.17
CA GLY A 372 10.80 -26.53 31.62
C GLY A 372 9.84 -27.39 30.79
N LEU A 373 9.59 -27.01 29.53
CA LEU A 373 8.68 -27.74 28.64
C LEU A 373 9.41 -28.86 27.88
N ILE A 374 8.75 -30.01 27.74
CA ILE A 374 9.23 -31.17 26.99
C ILE A 374 9.06 -30.91 25.47
N PRO A 375 9.85 -31.48 24.55
CA PRO A 375 9.60 -31.33 23.12
C PRO A 375 8.23 -31.88 22.71
N GLY A 376 7.47 -31.12 21.95
CA GLY A 376 6.13 -31.51 21.53
C GLY A 376 5.30 -30.36 20.98
N ARG A 377 4.04 -30.65 20.66
CA ARG A 377 3.07 -29.65 20.23
C ARG A 377 2.31 -29.11 21.44
N TYR A 378 2.29 -27.80 21.54
CA TYR A 378 1.64 -27.07 22.60
C TYR A 378 0.53 -26.20 22.02
N ARG A 379 -0.60 -26.13 22.71
CA ARG A 379 -1.62 -25.11 22.49
C ARG A 379 -1.56 -24.15 23.66
N VAL A 380 -1.23 -22.89 23.39
CA VAL A 380 -1.19 -21.81 24.38
C VAL A 380 -2.45 -20.98 24.22
N CYS A 381 -3.20 -20.79 25.29
CA CYS A 381 -4.44 -20.01 25.32
C CYS A 381 -4.32 -18.88 26.34
N ALA A 382 -4.86 -17.71 26.01
CA ALA A 382 -4.97 -16.58 26.91
C ALA A 382 -6.44 -16.19 27.10
N SER A 383 -6.83 -15.92 28.35
CA SER A 383 -8.17 -15.43 28.69
C SER A 383 -8.12 -14.39 29.80
N LEU A 384 -8.97 -13.38 29.75
CA LEU A 384 -9.14 -12.43 30.86
C LEU A 384 -9.81 -13.12 32.05
N ALA A 385 -9.21 -13.00 33.24
CA ALA A 385 -9.80 -13.50 34.48
C ALA A 385 -11.05 -12.68 34.81
N GLN A 386 -12.24 -13.27 34.67
CA GLN A 386 -13.50 -12.70 35.14
C GLN A 386 -13.99 -13.43 36.40
N ASP A 387 -14.62 -12.66 37.27
CA ASP A 387 -15.09 -13.00 38.62
C ASP A 387 -15.75 -14.41 38.73
N GLU A 388 -15.46 -15.12 39.81
CA GLU A 388 -15.64 -16.58 40.03
C GLU A 388 -17.09 -17.12 39.88
N GLN A 389 -18.10 -16.25 39.68
CA GLN A 389 -19.51 -16.65 39.53
C GLN A 389 -19.87 -17.16 38.13
N ARG A 390 -19.01 -16.97 37.12
CA ARG A 390 -19.32 -17.30 35.71
C ARG A 390 -18.85 -18.68 35.24
N GLU A 391 -18.42 -19.53 36.18
CA GLU A 391 -17.73 -20.80 35.94
C GLU A 391 -18.63 -21.95 35.39
N LYS A 392 -19.95 -21.74 35.24
CA LYS A 392 -20.87 -22.82 34.79
C LYS A 392 -21.62 -22.59 33.48
N LEU A 393 -21.42 -21.46 32.81
CA LEU A 393 -22.06 -21.17 31.51
C LEU A 393 -21.10 -20.58 30.46
N ALA A 394 -19.79 -20.78 30.61
CA ALA A 394 -18.76 -20.23 29.72
C ALA A 394 -17.87 -21.36 29.17
N LYS A 395 -18.43 -22.24 28.32
CA LYS A 395 -17.62 -23.19 27.52
C LYS A 395 -17.27 -22.66 26.13
N ASN A 396 -17.59 -21.39 25.82
CA ASN A 396 -17.35 -20.78 24.51
C ASN A 396 -16.94 -19.30 24.56
N LEU A 397 -16.49 -18.78 25.70
CA LEU A 397 -16.03 -17.39 25.77
C LEU A 397 -14.53 -17.31 25.48
N GLN A 398 -14.21 -16.82 24.26
CA GLN A 398 -13.18 -15.82 23.97
C GLN A 398 -11.77 -16.05 24.55
N ALA A 399 -11.32 -17.30 24.57
CA ALA A 399 -9.91 -17.61 24.77
C ALA A 399 -9.19 -17.58 23.41
N THR A 400 -8.22 -16.69 23.25
CA THR A 400 -7.38 -16.65 22.03
C THR A 400 -6.28 -17.68 22.20
N CYS A 401 -6.23 -18.67 21.30
CA CYS A 401 -5.29 -19.79 21.38
C CYS A 401 -4.39 -19.87 20.15
N VAL A 402 -3.11 -20.20 20.36
CA VAL A 402 -2.11 -20.43 19.31
C VAL A 402 -1.41 -21.75 19.56
N GLU A 403 -1.29 -22.56 18.50
CA GLU A 403 -0.53 -23.79 18.55
C GLU A 403 0.91 -23.55 18.11
N VAL A 404 1.85 -24.04 18.92
CA VAL A 404 3.28 -23.97 18.65
C VAL A 404 3.90 -25.34 18.74
N GLN A 405 4.74 -25.65 17.77
CA GLN A 405 5.52 -26.87 17.76
C GLN A 405 6.93 -26.57 18.23
N THR A 406 7.29 -27.10 19.39
CA THR A 406 8.67 -27.04 19.88
C THR A 406 9.46 -28.16 19.19
N PHE A 407 10.20 -27.81 18.14
CA PHE A 407 11.07 -28.78 17.49
C PHE A 407 12.28 -29.01 18.38
N LYS A 408 12.35 -30.19 19.01
CA LYS A 408 13.64 -30.76 19.36
C LYS A 408 14.00 -31.80 18.31
N GLN A 409 15.14 -31.55 17.66
CA GLN A 409 16.11 -32.61 17.33
C GLN A 409 15.97 -33.40 16.01
N GLN A 410 15.69 -32.76 14.87
CA GLN A 410 15.99 -33.41 13.56
C GLN A 410 17.47 -33.28 13.17
N THR A 411 18.21 -32.34 13.76
CA THR A 411 19.65 -32.15 13.49
C THR A 411 20.55 -33.11 14.26
N GLN A 412 20.17 -33.56 15.46
CA GLN A 412 21.03 -34.44 16.27
C GLN A 412 20.90 -35.91 15.89
N GLN A 413 19.73 -36.38 15.44
CA GLN A 413 19.54 -37.78 15.03
C GLN A 413 20.31 -38.11 13.74
N ASN A 414 20.42 -37.16 12.82
CA ASN A 414 21.30 -37.28 11.65
C ASN A 414 22.78 -37.27 12.06
N SER A 415 23.18 -36.45 13.05
CA SER A 415 24.58 -36.43 13.52
C SER A 415 24.98 -37.72 14.25
N GLU A 416 24.11 -38.29 15.10
CA GLU A 416 24.35 -39.56 15.80
C GLU A 416 24.41 -40.75 14.83
N MET A 417 23.52 -40.78 13.82
CA MET A 417 23.56 -41.76 12.72
C MET A 417 24.84 -41.64 11.89
N ILE A 418 25.25 -40.43 11.51
CA ILE A 418 26.47 -40.18 10.73
C ILE A 418 27.71 -40.54 11.55
N ILE A 419 27.78 -40.16 12.82
CA ILE A 419 28.88 -40.51 13.73
C ILE A 419 28.97 -42.02 13.93
N SER A 420 27.82 -42.70 14.10
CA SER A 420 27.78 -44.16 14.21
C SER A 420 28.23 -44.87 12.92
N LEU A 421 27.83 -44.36 11.75
CA LEU A 421 28.28 -44.85 10.45
C LEU A 421 29.78 -44.63 10.24
N LEU A 422 30.30 -43.45 10.59
CA LEU A 422 31.73 -43.16 10.53
C LEU A 422 32.53 -44.04 11.50
N ALA A 423 32.04 -44.26 12.72
CA ALA A 423 32.67 -45.15 13.70
C ALA A 423 32.71 -46.61 13.20
N LEU A 424 31.62 -47.11 12.59
CA LEU A 424 31.59 -48.43 11.97
C LEU A 424 32.57 -48.54 10.80
N LEU A 425 32.69 -47.50 9.99
CA LEU A 425 33.59 -47.46 8.84
C LEU A 425 35.07 -47.41 9.27
N ILE A 426 35.38 -46.66 10.32
CA ILE A 426 36.71 -46.65 10.97
C ILE A 426 37.02 -48.02 11.57
N CYS A 427 36.08 -48.63 12.30
CA CYS A 427 36.25 -49.99 12.83
C CYS A 427 36.52 -51.00 11.71
N ALA A 428 35.75 -50.98 10.62
CA ALA A 428 35.96 -51.87 9.48
C ALA A 428 37.36 -51.66 8.85
N LEU A 429 37.78 -50.40 8.66
CA LEU A 429 39.12 -50.08 8.15
C LEU A 429 40.22 -50.57 9.09
N THR A 430 40.08 -50.41 10.41
CA THR A 430 41.08 -50.91 11.38
C THR A 430 41.18 -52.44 11.36
N VAL A 431 40.06 -53.15 11.19
CA VAL A 431 40.05 -54.61 11.03
C VAL A 431 40.75 -55.01 9.74
N VAL A 432 40.47 -54.33 8.63
CA VAL A 432 41.15 -54.59 7.34
C VAL A 432 42.66 -54.34 7.46
N VAL A 433 43.07 -53.21 8.05
CA VAL A 433 44.49 -52.90 8.28
C VAL A 433 45.13 -53.95 9.19
N PHE A 434 44.44 -54.40 10.24
CA PHE A 434 44.94 -55.47 11.12
C PHE A 434 45.07 -56.80 10.38
N LEU A 435 44.10 -57.18 9.54
CA LEU A 435 44.14 -58.42 8.74
C LEU A 435 45.25 -58.36 7.69
N VAL A 436 45.41 -57.22 7.00
CA VAL A 436 46.49 -56.99 6.03
C VAL A 436 47.84 -56.98 6.74
N GLY A 437 47.97 -56.27 7.86
CA GLY A 437 49.17 -56.24 8.69
C GLY A 437 49.55 -57.63 9.20
N ARG A 438 48.57 -58.42 9.66
CA ARG A 438 48.77 -59.82 10.06
C ARG A 438 49.17 -60.72 8.89
N SER A 439 48.66 -60.44 7.68
CA SER A 439 49.08 -61.16 6.46
C SER A 439 50.52 -60.82 6.04
N LEU A 440 50.93 -59.56 6.19
CA LEU A 440 52.29 -59.09 5.91
C LEU A 440 53.28 -59.60 6.97
N LEU A 441 52.88 -59.63 8.25
CA LEU A 441 53.64 -60.26 9.33
C LEU A 441 53.75 -61.78 9.16
N ARG A 442 52.73 -62.45 8.61
CA ARG A 442 52.83 -63.88 8.23
C ARG A 442 53.77 -64.10 7.05
N LYS A 443 53.75 -63.22 6.03
CA LYS A 443 54.65 -63.32 4.88
C LYS A 443 56.12 -63.07 5.25
N THR A 444 56.39 -62.12 6.14
CA THR A 444 57.75 -61.86 6.65
C THR A 444 58.25 -62.97 7.58
N LYS A 445 57.37 -63.61 8.37
CA LYS A 445 57.72 -64.77 9.19
C LYS A 445 57.97 -66.06 8.37
N LEU A 446 57.45 -66.15 7.13
CA LEU A 446 57.68 -67.28 6.23
C LEU A 446 58.94 -67.14 5.35
N GLN A 447 59.55 -65.95 5.27
CA GLN A 447 60.79 -65.72 4.49
C GLN A 447 62.07 -65.88 5.32
N SER A 448 61.96 -66.12 6.63
CA SER A 448 63.07 -66.41 7.52
C SER A 448 63.07 -67.90 7.88
N MET A 449 63.40 -68.79 6.94
CA MET A 449 64.13 -70.04 7.22
C MET A 449 64.42 -70.85 5.93
N SER A 450 65.72 -71.09 5.74
CA SER A 450 66.40 -72.18 5.01
C SER A 450 66.30 -72.32 3.48
N SER A 451 67.47 -72.08 2.90
CA SER A 451 68.09 -72.58 1.66
C SER A 451 67.97 -74.11 1.39
N PRO A 452 68.24 -74.57 0.14
CA PRO A 452 67.87 -75.89 -0.41
C PRO A 452 68.97 -76.96 -0.22
N PRO A 453 68.74 -78.23 -0.62
CA PRO A 453 69.41 -78.70 -1.85
C PRO A 453 68.68 -79.77 -2.70
N CYS A 454 69.06 -79.77 -3.99
CA CYS A 454 69.28 -80.85 -4.97
C CYS A 454 68.38 -82.11 -5.02
N PHE A 455 67.85 -82.42 -6.23
CA PHE A 455 68.35 -83.52 -7.09
C PHE A 455 67.81 -83.38 -8.54
N ILE A 456 68.62 -83.84 -9.51
CA ILE A 456 68.54 -83.62 -10.98
C ILE A 456 67.93 -84.87 -11.70
N PRO A 457 67.83 -84.97 -13.05
CA PRO A 457 66.57 -84.97 -13.80
C PRO A 457 66.33 -86.26 -14.64
N ALA A 458 65.21 -86.32 -15.36
CA ALA A 458 65.08 -87.19 -16.54
C ALA A 458 64.33 -86.45 -17.66
N GLN A 459 65.00 -86.28 -18.80
CA GLN A 459 64.45 -85.84 -20.08
C GLN A 459 63.91 -87.03 -20.86
N GLN A 460 62.78 -86.81 -21.55
CA GLN A 460 62.43 -87.21 -22.93
C GLN A 460 60.94 -86.85 -23.11
N VAL A 461 60.36 -86.43 -24.24
CA VAL A 461 60.76 -85.98 -25.57
C VAL A 461 59.49 -85.31 -26.15
N GLU A 462 59.70 -84.16 -26.80
CA GLU A 462 58.89 -83.45 -27.82
C GLU A 462 57.89 -84.27 -28.65
N ILE A 463 56.69 -83.73 -28.92
CA ILE A 463 56.14 -83.47 -30.27
C ILE A 463 55.09 -82.36 -30.20
N THR A 464 55.25 -81.47 -31.17
CA THR A 464 54.62 -80.20 -31.53
C THR A 464 53.13 -80.28 -31.90
N HIS A 465 52.37 -79.19 -31.69
CA HIS A 465 51.72 -78.44 -32.78
C HIS A 465 51.21 -77.07 -32.28
N LYS A 466 51.85 -76.00 -32.77
CA LYS A 466 51.38 -74.61 -32.72
C LYS A 466 50.40 -74.37 -33.88
N ALA A 467 49.33 -73.62 -33.64
CA ALA A 467 48.61 -72.90 -34.70
C ALA A 467 48.28 -71.49 -34.21
N HIS A 468 49.07 -70.52 -34.66
CA HIS A 468 48.73 -69.11 -34.73
C HIS A 468 48.65 -68.74 -36.21
N TYR A 469 47.58 -68.08 -36.64
CA TYR A 469 47.53 -67.39 -37.93
C TYR A 469 47.42 -65.89 -37.70
N ILE A 470 48.44 -65.16 -38.15
CA ILE A 470 48.44 -63.73 -38.46
C ILE A 470 48.48 -63.65 -39.98
N LYS A 471 47.58 -62.87 -40.59
CA LYS A 471 47.61 -62.57 -42.03
C LYS A 471 48.23 -61.19 -42.23
N LEU A 472 49.46 -61.17 -42.75
CA LEU A 472 50.25 -59.99 -43.11
C LEU A 472 49.67 -59.30 -44.35
N LEU A 473 49.78 -57.97 -44.38
CA LEU A 473 49.42 -57.14 -45.52
C LEU A 473 50.61 -56.27 -45.94
N ALA A 474 50.92 -56.38 -47.23
CA ALA A 474 51.56 -55.41 -48.12
C ALA A 474 53.04 -55.03 -47.93
N THR A 475 53.79 -55.34 -48.98
CA THR A 475 54.96 -54.62 -49.50
C THR A 475 54.83 -54.66 -51.03
N THR A 476 55.08 -53.65 -51.86
CA THR A 476 55.75 -52.34 -51.72
C THR A 476 55.71 -51.62 -53.09
N LYS A 477 55.71 -50.27 -53.07
CA LYS A 477 56.19 -49.28 -54.08
C LYS A 477 55.85 -49.51 -55.57
N LEU A 478 55.23 -48.56 -56.27
CA LEU A 478 55.70 -47.18 -56.52
C LEU A 478 54.51 -46.28 -56.84
#